data_AF-A0A4Q2W2H0-F1
#
_entry.id   AF-A0A4Q2W2H0-F1
#
_cell.length_a   1.000
_cell.length_b   1.000
_cell.length_c   1.000
_cell.angle_alpha   90.00
_cell.angle_beta   90.00
_cell.angle_gamma   90.00
#
_symmetry.space_group_name_H-M   'P 1'
#
loop_
_entity.id
_entity.type
_entity.pdbx_description
1 polymer ?
#
loop_
_entity_poly.entity_id
_entity_poly.type
_entity_poly.pdbx_seq_one_letter_code
_entity_poly.pdbx_strand_id
1 'polypeptide(L)'
;MVYLSPSQHGDCLKCYLATPFTDEELKAFKAAFELGACSKFAPLMQLKILHAPEDYLGKSHQYIRAKETEAGNKDPFIVVDDEAKSRGAVWYIDQFAEEDQVDDGEAESTDVVFKILTQTEALAVSHINYAIANSSIGEDLDNCAVDLPLTNDFHQPELNDCGGLDFEQQQWEQDAWVIAEPGEFEESTNPELLNNFSPPPEKVARLKDDVAESIGLVSSWTIPSNAEPIDLEDGTKKEFPEGSVVFQQKYNPEFPWPADSL
;
A
#
# COMPACT_ATOMS: atom_id res chain seq x y z
N MET A 1 -8.97 -17.13 23.28
CA MET A 1 -8.37 -17.23 21.93
C MET A 1 -8.35 -15.86 21.28
N VAL A 2 -7.34 -15.57 20.46
CA VAL A 2 -7.31 -14.37 19.61
C VAL A 2 -7.49 -14.79 18.16
N TYR A 3 -8.37 -14.08 17.45
CA TYR A 3 -8.55 -14.22 16.02
C TYR A 3 -8.01 -12.96 15.34
N LEU A 4 -6.96 -13.16 14.54
CA LEU A 4 -6.48 -12.16 13.59
C LEU A 4 -7.24 -12.40 12.28
N SER A 5 -7.93 -11.38 11.77
CA SER A 5 -8.55 -11.50 10.45
C SER A 5 -7.47 -11.78 9.41
N PRO A 6 -7.69 -12.69 8.44
CA PRO A 6 -6.78 -12.84 7.33
C PRO A 6 -6.49 -11.47 6.73
N SER A 7 -5.22 -11.16 6.51
CA SER A 7 -4.81 -9.92 5.87
C SER A 7 -5.46 -9.89 4.50
N GLN A 8 -6.31 -8.89 4.26
CA GLN A 8 -6.80 -8.63 2.93
C GLN A 8 -5.59 -8.20 2.10
N HIS A 9 -5.27 -8.97 1.08
CA HIS A 9 -4.26 -8.55 0.13
C HIS A 9 -4.76 -7.29 -0.57
N GLY A 10 -3.94 -6.24 -0.60
CA GLY A 10 -4.21 -5.09 -1.45
C GLY A 10 -4.20 -5.45 -2.94
N ASP A 11 -4.47 -4.46 -3.78
CA ASP A 11 -4.56 -4.63 -5.22
C ASP A 11 -3.30 -5.28 -5.82
N CYS A 12 -3.50 -6.14 -6.82
CA CYS A 12 -2.42 -6.82 -7.52
C CYS A 12 -2.18 -6.19 -8.89
N LEU A 13 -1.19 -5.29 -8.98
CA LEU A 13 -0.88 -4.57 -10.21
C LEU A 13 0.08 -5.35 -11.10
N LYS A 14 -0.07 -5.19 -12.42
CA LYS A 14 0.92 -5.69 -13.38
C LYS A 14 2.21 -4.88 -13.24
N CYS A 15 3.34 -5.57 -13.32
CA CYS A 15 4.67 -4.96 -13.28
C CYS A 15 5.48 -5.47 -14.47
N TYR A 16 5.77 -4.59 -15.42
CA TYR A 16 6.53 -4.91 -16.63
C TYR A 16 8.00 -4.58 -16.45
N LEU A 17 8.85 -5.60 -16.60
CA LEU A 17 10.30 -5.40 -16.69
C LEU A 17 10.66 -4.95 -18.11
N ALA A 18 10.93 -3.65 -18.28
CA ALA A 18 11.23 -3.03 -19.57
C ALA A 18 12.73 -3.00 -19.90
N THR A 19 13.59 -3.34 -18.94
CA THR A 19 15.04 -3.48 -19.09
C THR A 19 15.50 -4.80 -18.47
N PRO A 20 16.61 -5.41 -18.93
CA PRO A 20 17.16 -6.60 -18.27
C PRO A 20 17.62 -6.28 -16.84
N PHE A 21 17.36 -7.21 -15.92
CA PHE A 21 17.82 -7.16 -14.53
C PHE A 21 18.75 -8.34 -14.25
N THR A 22 19.79 -8.09 -13.47
CA THR A 22 20.56 -9.13 -12.78
C THR A 22 19.77 -9.64 -11.57
N ASP A 23 20.15 -10.83 -11.08
CA ASP A 23 19.54 -11.39 -9.86
C ASP A 23 19.73 -10.49 -8.64
N GLU A 24 20.82 -9.73 -8.56
CA GLU A 24 21.09 -8.81 -7.45
C GLU A 24 20.22 -7.57 -7.52
N GLU A 25 20.07 -6.97 -8.70
CA GLU A 25 19.18 -5.82 -8.92
C GLU A 25 17.72 -6.20 -8.66
N LEU A 26 17.29 -7.40 -9.11
CA LEU A 26 15.93 -7.86 -8.87
C LEU A 26 15.66 -8.12 -7.38
N LYS A 27 16.65 -8.64 -6.63
CA LYS A 27 16.56 -8.78 -5.18
C LYS A 27 16.47 -7.43 -4.47
N ALA A 28 17.24 -6.44 -4.91
CA ALA A 28 17.19 -5.09 -4.34
C ALA A 28 15.82 -4.44 -4.57
N PHE A 29 15.31 -4.49 -5.82
CA PHE A 29 13.96 -4.04 -6.16
C PHE A 29 12.89 -4.73 -5.30
N LYS A 30 12.96 -6.06 -5.20
CA LYS A 30 12.02 -6.85 -4.37
C LYS A 30 12.08 -6.43 -2.91
N ALA A 31 13.28 -6.29 -2.34
CA ALA A 31 13.44 -5.92 -0.94
C ALA A 31 12.87 -4.53 -0.63
N ALA A 32 13.12 -3.55 -1.50
CA ALA A 32 12.54 -2.21 -1.41
C ALA A 32 11.02 -2.25 -1.50
N PHE A 33 10.48 -2.96 -2.48
CA PHE A 33 9.03 -3.09 -2.63
C PHE A 33 8.38 -3.74 -1.40
N GLU A 34 8.95 -4.83 -0.90
CA GLU A 34 8.41 -5.55 0.26
C GLU A 34 8.46 -4.76 1.56
N LEU A 35 9.49 -3.92 1.71
CA LEU A 35 9.60 -3.00 2.84
C LEU A 35 8.40 -2.04 2.86
N GLY A 36 8.19 -1.31 1.77
CA GLY A 36 7.13 -0.33 1.66
C GLY A 36 5.72 -0.90 1.60
N ALA A 37 5.54 -2.03 0.92
CA ALA A 37 4.26 -2.70 0.79
C ALA A 37 3.86 -3.51 2.04
N CYS A 38 4.70 -3.58 3.08
CA CYS A 38 4.45 -4.36 4.29
C CYS A 38 4.16 -5.85 4.00
N SER A 39 4.85 -6.43 3.01
CA SER A 39 4.47 -7.70 2.38
C SER A 39 4.50 -8.93 3.28
N LYS A 40 5.07 -8.85 4.49
CA LYS A 40 5.21 -10.00 5.40
C LYS A 40 3.99 -10.25 6.29
N PHE A 41 3.13 -9.25 6.49
CA PHE A 41 2.08 -9.33 7.50
C PHE A 41 0.78 -8.67 7.07
N ALA A 42 0.82 -7.56 6.33
CA ALA A 42 -0.36 -6.85 5.85
C ALA A 42 -0.04 -6.17 4.51
N PRO A 43 0.07 -6.95 3.41
CA PRO A 43 0.46 -6.41 2.12
C PRO A 43 -0.53 -5.36 1.63
N LEU A 44 -0.06 -4.11 1.55
CA LEU A 44 -0.80 -2.95 1.05
C LEU A 44 -1.05 -3.02 -0.47
N MET A 45 -0.16 -3.71 -1.19
CA MET A 45 -0.23 -3.91 -2.63
C MET A 45 0.57 -5.15 -2.99
N GLN A 46 0.24 -5.79 -4.12
CA GLN A 46 1.01 -6.86 -4.73
C GLN A 46 1.45 -6.47 -6.14
N LEU A 47 2.59 -7.03 -6.57
CA LEU A 47 3.06 -6.91 -7.95
C LEU A 47 3.07 -8.27 -8.64
N LYS A 48 2.38 -8.34 -9.77
CA LYS A 48 2.54 -9.44 -10.73
C LYS A 48 3.64 -9.08 -11.71
N ILE A 49 4.85 -9.56 -11.42
CA ILE A 49 6.02 -9.34 -12.28
C ILE A 49 5.86 -10.14 -13.59
N LEU A 50 5.94 -9.44 -14.70
CA LEU A 50 5.80 -9.97 -16.05
C LEU A 50 7.01 -9.57 -16.88
N HIS A 51 7.47 -10.47 -17.74
CA HIS A 51 8.29 -10.06 -18.87
C HIS A 51 7.45 -9.15 -19.76
N ALA A 52 7.98 -7.95 -20.06
CA ALA A 52 7.33 -7.08 -21.01
C ALA A 52 7.22 -7.79 -22.38
N PRO A 53 6.08 -7.69 -23.06
CA PRO A 53 5.97 -8.05 -24.47
C PRO A 53 7.13 -7.46 -25.29
N GLU A 54 7.65 -8.22 -26.27
CA GLU A 54 8.82 -7.77 -27.06
C GLU A 54 8.58 -6.41 -27.73
N ASP A 55 7.33 -6.12 -28.10
CA ASP A 55 6.94 -4.86 -28.72
C ASP A 55 6.89 -3.67 -27.75
N TYR A 56 6.93 -3.90 -26.44
CA TYR A 56 6.98 -2.85 -25.41
C TYR A 56 8.42 -2.37 -25.15
N LEU A 57 9.42 -3.20 -25.44
CA LEU A 57 10.82 -2.88 -25.15
C LEU A 57 11.28 -1.64 -25.92
N GLY A 58 11.81 -0.65 -25.18
CA GLY A 58 12.26 0.63 -25.72
C GLY A 58 11.13 1.54 -26.25
N LYS A 59 9.87 1.25 -25.91
CA LYS A 59 8.73 2.11 -26.24
C LYS A 59 8.44 3.13 -25.14
N SER A 60 7.72 4.19 -25.52
CA SER A 60 7.23 5.18 -24.56
C SER A 60 6.14 4.59 -23.67
N HIS A 61 6.00 5.12 -22.46
CA HIS A 61 4.91 4.74 -21.55
C HIS A 61 3.52 4.99 -22.18
N GLN A 62 3.39 6.04 -22.99
CA GLN A 62 2.21 6.34 -23.78
C GLN A 62 1.83 5.16 -24.71
N TYR A 63 2.82 4.60 -25.41
CA TYR A 63 2.59 3.45 -26.29
C TYR A 63 2.13 2.23 -25.49
N ILE A 64 2.79 1.94 -24.36
CA ILE A 64 2.46 0.80 -23.51
C ILE A 64 1.04 0.95 -22.95
N ARG A 65 0.69 2.13 -22.43
CA ARG A 65 -0.65 2.45 -21.93
C ARG A 65 -1.71 2.31 -23.02
N ALA A 66 -1.44 2.80 -24.24
CA ALA A 66 -2.35 2.62 -25.37
C ALA A 66 -2.60 1.14 -25.68
N LYS A 67 -1.56 0.30 -25.64
CA LYS A 67 -1.68 -1.15 -25.88
C LYS A 67 -2.46 -1.87 -24.79
N GLU A 68 -2.25 -1.53 -23.53
CA GLU A 68 -3.07 -2.05 -22.43
C GLU A 68 -4.54 -1.65 -22.58
N THR A 69 -4.80 -0.40 -22.95
CA THR A 69 -6.16 0.12 -23.18
C THR A 69 -6.84 -0.55 -24.38
N GLU A 70 -6.14 -0.75 -25.50
CA GLU A 70 -6.62 -1.52 -26.66
C GLU A 70 -6.97 -2.96 -26.29
N ALA A 71 -6.21 -3.56 -25.37
CA ALA A 71 -6.46 -4.89 -24.82
C ALA A 71 -7.59 -4.91 -23.77
N GLY A 72 -8.20 -3.76 -23.45
CA GLY A 72 -9.30 -3.62 -22.50
C GLY A 72 -8.87 -3.56 -21.03
N ASN A 73 -7.57 -3.50 -20.74
CA ASN A 73 -7.08 -3.29 -19.38
C ASN A 73 -7.13 -1.79 -19.09
N LYS A 74 -7.76 -1.39 -17.99
CA LYS A 74 -7.85 0.04 -17.59
C LYS A 74 -7.12 0.34 -16.30
N ASP A 75 -6.83 -0.68 -15.51
CA ASP A 75 -6.13 -0.56 -14.25
C ASP A 75 -4.73 0.05 -14.44
N PRO A 76 -4.19 0.72 -13.41
CA PRO A 76 -2.82 1.19 -13.41
C PRO A 76 -1.83 0.01 -13.46
N PHE A 77 -0.62 0.27 -13.93
CA PHE A 77 0.45 -0.72 -13.99
C PHE A 77 1.82 -0.08 -13.79
N ILE A 78 2.80 -0.92 -13.46
CA ILE A 78 4.15 -0.50 -13.15
C ILE A 78 5.08 -0.81 -14.31
N VAL A 79 5.95 0.11 -14.64
CA VAL A 79 7.08 -0.10 -15.57
C VAL A 79 8.38 0.04 -14.80
N VAL A 80 9.18 -1.03 -14.85
CA VAL A 80 10.52 -1.08 -14.24
C VAL A 80 11.54 -0.95 -15.36
N ASP A 81 12.17 0.21 -15.43
CA ASP A 81 13.20 0.55 -16.41
C ASP A 81 14.56 0.85 -15.71
N ASP A 82 15.45 1.59 -16.36
CA ASP A 82 16.77 1.89 -15.81
C ASP A 82 16.72 2.91 -14.64
N GLU A 83 15.60 3.59 -14.39
CA GLU A 83 15.40 4.42 -13.19
C GLU A 83 15.41 3.56 -11.92
N ALA A 84 14.91 2.32 -12.00
CA ALA A 84 14.92 1.40 -10.86
C ALA A 84 16.34 1.00 -10.45
N LYS A 85 17.28 0.98 -11.40
CA LYS A 85 18.69 0.69 -11.14
C LYS A 85 19.46 1.91 -10.66
N SER A 86 19.17 3.07 -11.25
CA SER A 86 19.96 4.29 -11.02
C SER A 86 19.47 5.10 -9.83
N ARG A 87 18.16 5.12 -9.59
CA ARG A 87 17.48 5.95 -8.59
C ARG A 87 16.59 5.14 -7.63
N GLY A 88 16.47 3.82 -7.82
CA GLY A 88 15.64 2.98 -6.96
C GLY A 88 14.13 3.25 -7.14
N ALA A 89 13.72 3.74 -8.30
CA ALA A 89 12.36 4.18 -8.55
C ALA A 89 11.72 3.48 -9.76
N VAL A 90 10.40 3.37 -9.75
CA VAL A 90 9.62 2.76 -10.82
C VAL A 90 8.56 3.72 -11.33
N TRP A 91 8.17 3.57 -12.58
CA TRP A 91 7.09 4.35 -13.14
C TRP A 91 5.75 3.72 -12.81
N TYR A 92 4.91 4.46 -12.09
CA TYR A 92 3.49 4.19 -11.98
C TYR A 92 2.80 4.80 -13.20
N ILE A 93 2.12 3.97 -13.99
CA ILE A 93 1.40 4.39 -15.19
C ILE A 93 -0.09 4.22 -14.97
N ASP A 94 -0.84 5.31 -15.04
CA ASP A 94 -2.27 5.30 -14.74
C ASP A 94 -3.10 5.36 -16.03
N GLN A 95 -3.63 6.53 -16.37
CA GLN A 95 -4.52 6.74 -17.50
C GLN A 95 -4.06 7.89 -18.42
N PHE A 96 -4.71 7.98 -19.57
CA PHE A 96 -4.61 9.16 -20.43
C PHE A 96 -5.39 10.32 -19.79
N ALA A 97 -4.95 11.55 -20.07
CA ALA A 97 -5.60 12.76 -19.60
C ALA A 97 -7.05 12.85 -20.09
N GLU A 98 -7.93 13.27 -19.19
CA GLU A 98 -9.33 13.56 -19.47
C GLU A 98 -9.51 15.01 -19.99
N GLU A 99 -10.68 15.33 -20.56
CA GLU A 99 -10.93 16.65 -21.18
C GLU A 99 -10.85 17.79 -20.16
N ASP A 100 -11.32 17.56 -18.94
CA ASP A 100 -11.27 18.52 -17.83
C ASP A 100 -9.83 18.82 -17.39
N GLN A 101 -8.97 17.82 -17.33
CA GLN A 101 -7.55 17.98 -17.01
C GLN A 101 -6.80 18.81 -18.07
N VAL A 102 -7.25 18.75 -19.33
CA VAL A 102 -6.71 19.62 -20.39
C VAL A 102 -7.25 21.04 -20.25
N ASP A 103 -8.54 21.20 -19.98
CA ASP A 103 -9.19 22.50 -19.80
C ASP A 103 -8.65 23.27 -18.58
N ASP A 104 -8.29 22.56 -17.51
CA ASP A 104 -7.69 23.11 -16.29
C ASP A 104 -6.17 23.34 -16.41
N GLY A 105 -5.56 22.95 -17.55
CA GLY A 105 -4.14 23.17 -17.83
C GLY A 105 -3.21 22.20 -17.10
N GLU A 106 -3.71 21.07 -16.61
CA GLU A 106 -2.89 20.00 -16.04
C GLU A 106 -2.16 19.21 -17.14
N ALA A 107 -2.78 19.02 -18.30
CA ALA A 107 -2.20 18.31 -19.44
C ALA A 107 -2.31 19.12 -20.73
N GLU A 108 -1.32 18.99 -21.63
CA GLU A 108 -1.35 19.74 -22.90
C GLU A 108 -2.41 19.20 -23.88
N SER A 109 -2.81 17.94 -23.72
CA SER A 109 -3.81 17.24 -24.54
C SER A 109 -4.26 15.93 -23.89
N THR A 110 -5.35 15.35 -24.39
CA THR A 110 -5.86 14.02 -23.98
C THR A 110 -4.96 12.86 -24.40
N ASP A 111 -3.92 13.11 -25.21
CA ASP A 111 -2.92 12.11 -25.58
C ASP A 111 -1.81 11.96 -24.51
N VAL A 112 -1.78 12.83 -23.49
CA VAL A 112 -0.82 12.78 -22.38
C VAL A 112 -1.18 11.65 -21.44
N VAL A 113 -0.20 10.82 -21.06
CA VAL A 113 -0.38 9.82 -20.00
C VAL A 113 0.04 10.39 -18.66
N PHE A 114 -0.85 10.31 -17.69
CA PHE A 114 -0.53 10.51 -16.28
C PHE A 114 0.31 9.33 -15.80
N LYS A 115 1.55 9.67 -15.46
CA LYS A 115 2.55 8.76 -14.93
C LYS A 115 3.37 9.50 -13.90
N ILE A 116 3.96 8.77 -12.97
CA ILE A 116 4.86 9.36 -11.97
C ILE A 116 5.98 8.37 -11.65
N LEU A 117 7.19 8.90 -11.49
CA LEU A 117 8.34 8.13 -11.06
C LEU A 117 8.37 8.13 -9.54
N THR A 118 8.11 6.96 -8.96
CA THR A 118 7.92 6.77 -7.53
C THR A 118 9.04 5.92 -6.97
N GLN A 119 9.59 6.30 -5.83
CA GLN A 119 10.55 5.48 -5.11
C GLN A 119 9.93 4.11 -4.82
N THR A 120 10.68 3.02 -4.98
CA THR A 120 10.11 1.66 -4.95
C THR A 120 9.38 1.35 -3.63
N GLU A 121 9.92 1.79 -2.48
CA GLU A 121 9.26 1.65 -1.18
C GLU A 121 7.94 2.47 -1.10
N ALA A 122 7.86 3.62 -1.75
CA ALA A 122 6.71 4.53 -1.70
C ALA A 122 5.53 4.09 -2.58
N LEU A 123 5.73 3.07 -3.42
CA LEU A 123 4.79 2.70 -4.46
C LEU A 123 3.42 2.26 -3.94
N ALA A 124 3.39 1.38 -2.93
CA ALA A 124 2.15 0.83 -2.40
C ALA A 124 1.29 1.91 -1.72
N VAL A 125 1.93 2.81 -0.96
CA VAL A 125 1.26 3.95 -0.31
C VAL A 125 0.71 4.92 -1.35
N SER A 126 1.51 5.27 -2.36
CA SER A 126 1.08 6.13 -3.48
C SER A 126 -0.15 5.54 -4.17
N HIS A 127 -0.11 4.24 -4.50
CA HIS A 127 -1.23 3.57 -5.15
C HIS A 127 -2.52 3.64 -4.32
N ILE A 128 -2.46 3.33 -3.01
CA ILE A 128 -3.64 3.41 -2.14
C ILE A 128 -4.21 4.83 -2.13
N ASN A 129 -3.34 5.85 -2.00
CA ASN A 129 -3.78 7.24 -1.98
C ASN A 129 -4.50 7.63 -3.28
N TYR A 130 -4.00 7.19 -4.44
CA TYR A 130 -4.67 7.42 -5.72
C TYR A 130 -6.00 6.64 -5.82
N ALA A 131 -6.01 5.37 -5.41
CA ALA A 131 -7.18 4.50 -5.51
C ALA A 131 -8.37 4.99 -4.66
N ILE A 132 -8.11 5.64 -3.52
CA ILE A 132 -9.15 6.20 -2.63
C ILE A 132 -9.35 7.72 -2.82
N ALA A 133 -8.69 8.33 -3.82
CA ALA A 133 -8.70 9.77 -4.06
C ALA A 133 -8.29 10.62 -2.85
N ASN A 134 -7.33 10.14 -2.05
CA ASN A 134 -6.69 10.90 -0.98
C ASN A 134 -5.63 11.87 -1.52
N SER A 135 -4.98 11.52 -2.63
CA SER A 135 -4.13 12.42 -3.44
C SER A 135 -4.31 12.11 -4.92
N SER A 136 -3.65 12.88 -5.79
CA SER A 136 -3.64 12.68 -7.24
C SER A 136 -2.23 12.67 -7.81
N ILE A 137 -2.04 12.05 -8.98
CA ILE A 137 -0.76 12.10 -9.70
C ILE A 137 -0.38 13.55 -10.04
N GLY A 138 -1.35 14.39 -10.42
CA GLY A 138 -1.09 15.80 -10.72
C GLY A 138 -0.52 16.57 -9.52
N GLU A 139 -1.12 16.41 -8.35
CA GLU A 139 -0.63 17.00 -7.09
C GLU A 139 0.78 16.51 -6.74
N ASP A 140 1.03 15.21 -6.84
CA ASP A 140 2.35 14.65 -6.52
C ASP A 140 3.42 15.03 -7.55
N LEU A 141 3.06 15.23 -8.82
CA LEU A 141 3.98 15.74 -9.85
C LEU A 141 4.39 17.19 -9.59
N ASP A 142 3.49 18.05 -9.10
CA ASP A 142 3.82 19.42 -8.66
C ASP A 142 4.81 19.38 -7.49
N ASN A 143 4.56 18.51 -6.50
CA ASN A 143 5.49 18.27 -5.40
C ASN A 143 6.85 17.72 -5.87
N CYS A 144 6.90 17.05 -7.02
CA CYS A 144 8.13 16.55 -7.65
C CYS A 144 8.81 17.58 -8.59
N ALA A 145 8.38 18.85 -8.57
CA ALA A 145 8.89 19.92 -9.41
C ALA A 145 8.73 19.69 -10.92
N VAL A 146 7.60 19.10 -11.33
CA VAL A 146 7.23 18.97 -12.75
C VAL A 146 6.40 20.18 -13.17
N ASP A 147 6.83 20.84 -14.25
CA ASP A 147 6.10 21.97 -14.82
C ASP A 147 4.82 21.51 -15.53
N LEU A 148 3.72 22.26 -15.31
CA LEU A 148 2.45 22.11 -16.02
C LEU A 148 2.33 23.12 -17.18
N PRO A 149 1.59 22.80 -18.26
CA PRO A 149 0.87 21.54 -18.50
C PRO A 149 1.81 20.37 -18.79
N LEU A 150 1.42 19.16 -18.35
CA LEU A 150 2.16 17.93 -18.60
C LEU A 150 2.25 17.63 -20.09
N THR A 151 3.44 17.19 -20.51
CA THR A 151 3.72 16.62 -21.84
C THR A 151 4.13 15.16 -21.70
N ASN A 152 4.05 14.33 -22.73
CA ASN A 152 4.44 12.91 -22.60
C ASN A 152 5.94 12.69 -22.29
N ASP A 153 6.77 13.69 -22.57
CA ASP A 153 8.23 13.69 -22.41
C ASP A 153 8.73 14.56 -21.24
N PHE A 154 7.84 14.91 -20.30
CA PHE A 154 8.23 15.68 -19.11
C PHE A 154 9.40 15.00 -18.38
N HIS A 155 10.26 15.83 -17.81
CA HIS A 155 11.30 15.39 -16.88
C HIS A 155 10.79 15.51 -15.45
N GLN A 156 11.03 14.49 -14.63
CA GLN A 156 10.72 14.49 -13.20
C GLN A 156 12.02 14.60 -12.38
N PRO A 157 12.39 15.81 -11.92
CA PRO A 157 13.63 16.02 -11.19
C PRO A 157 13.67 15.25 -9.87
N GLU A 158 12.58 15.29 -9.11
CA GLU A 158 12.47 14.67 -7.79
C GLU A 158 11.64 13.39 -7.87
N LEU A 159 11.92 12.43 -6.98
CA LEU A 159 11.14 11.20 -6.89
C LEU A 159 9.91 11.46 -6.02
N ASN A 160 8.78 10.83 -6.35
CA ASN A 160 7.72 10.72 -5.36
C ASN A 160 8.15 9.71 -4.29
N ASP A 161 8.36 10.20 -3.07
CA ASP A 161 8.77 9.44 -1.89
C ASP A 161 7.71 9.49 -0.77
N CYS A 162 6.48 9.89 -1.10
CA CYS A 162 5.38 10.15 -0.17
C CYS A 162 5.73 11.17 0.95
N GLY A 163 6.57 12.17 0.65
CA GLY A 163 6.97 13.18 1.64
C GLY A 163 8.10 12.72 2.56
N GLY A 164 8.94 11.79 2.07
CA GLY A 164 10.11 11.28 2.77
C GLY A 164 9.77 10.35 3.94
N LEU A 165 8.75 9.50 3.79
CA LEU A 165 8.36 8.54 4.82
C LEU A 165 9.53 7.62 5.20
N ASP A 166 9.70 7.40 6.50
CA ASP A 166 10.57 6.34 7.02
C ASP A 166 9.81 5.02 6.94
N PHE A 167 10.04 4.24 5.88
CA PHE A 167 9.34 2.98 5.66
C PHE A 167 9.71 1.90 6.68
N GLU A 168 10.86 1.97 7.36
CA GLU A 168 11.16 1.07 8.47
C GLU A 168 10.28 1.39 9.68
N GLN A 169 10.15 2.67 10.02
CA GLN A 169 9.23 3.12 11.07
C GLN A 169 7.77 2.83 10.70
N GLN A 170 7.38 3.06 9.44
CA GLN A 170 6.00 2.89 8.96
C GLN A 170 5.47 1.46 9.17
N GLN A 171 6.34 0.44 9.11
CA GLN A 171 5.93 -0.94 9.39
C GLN A 171 5.44 -1.12 10.84
N TRP A 172 6.03 -0.42 11.80
CA TRP A 172 5.59 -0.45 13.20
C TRP A 172 4.28 0.28 13.43
N GLU A 173 3.87 1.14 12.49
CA GLU A 173 2.62 1.88 12.56
C GLU A 173 1.45 1.12 11.94
N GLN A 174 1.69 -0.03 11.31
CA GLN A 174 0.63 -0.85 10.71
C GLN A 174 -0.28 -1.48 11.76
N ASP A 175 -1.58 -1.23 11.62
CA ASP A 175 -2.61 -1.77 12.50
C ASP A 175 -3.10 -3.15 12.04
N ALA A 176 -3.35 -4.00 13.02
CA ALA A 176 -3.93 -5.33 12.91
C ALA A 176 -5.27 -5.34 13.65
N TRP A 177 -6.36 -5.61 12.94
CA TRP A 177 -7.66 -5.82 13.57
C TRP A 177 -7.73 -7.21 14.20
N VAL A 178 -7.89 -7.25 15.52
CA VAL A 178 -8.00 -8.49 16.28
C VAL A 178 -9.36 -8.62 16.94
N ILE A 179 -9.85 -9.85 17.02
CA ILE A 179 -10.98 -10.23 17.86
C ILE A 179 -10.45 -11.07 19.02
N ALA A 180 -10.61 -10.57 20.23
CA ALA A 180 -10.10 -11.19 21.45
C ALA A 180 -11.25 -11.74 22.30
N GLU A 181 -11.16 -13.02 22.67
CA GLU A 181 -12.10 -13.64 23.61
C GLU A 181 -11.88 -13.14 25.05
N PRO A 182 -12.91 -13.25 25.92
CA PRO A 182 -12.76 -12.96 27.34
C PRO A 182 -11.55 -13.68 27.96
N GLY A 183 -10.68 -12.92 28.61
CA GLY A 183 -9.47 -13.43 29.25
C GLY A 183 -8.19 -13.25 28.44
N GLU A 184 -8.26 -12.86 27.16
CA GLU A 184 -7.07 -12.58 26.33
C GLU A 184 -6.65 -11.10 26.32
N PHE A 185 -7.55 -10.23 26.77
CA PHE A 185 -7.36 -8.79 26.82
C PHE A 185 -7.57 -8.25 28.23
N GLU A 186 -7.13 -7.02 28.44
CA GLU A 186 -7.45 -6.23 29.62
C GLU A 186 -8.11 -4.91 29.21
N GLU A 187 -8.99 -4.41 30.07
CA GLU A 187 -9.70 -3.15 29.87
C GLU A 187 -9.27 -2.14 30.93
N SER A 188 -9.35 -0.86 30.57
CA SER A 188 -9.08 0.23 31.50
C SER A 188 -10.02 1.41 31.24
N THR A 189 -10.42 2.05 32.34
CA THR A 189 -11.11 3.34 32.36
C THR A 189 -10.23 4.42 32.98
N ASN A 190 -8.90 4.22 33.01
CA ASN A 190 -7.96 5.18 33.57
C ASN A 190 -7.99 6.47 32.71
N PRO A 191 -8.34 7.64 33.28
CA PRO A 191 -8.39 8.90 32.53
C PRO A 191 -7.10 9.25 31.77
N GLU A 192 -5.92 8.87 32.27
CA GLU A 192 -4.65 9.11 31.58
C GLU A 192 -4.58 8.36 30.24
N LEU A 193 -5.16 7.16 30.16
CA LEU A 193 -5.20 6.37 28.93
C LEU A 193 -6.31 6.87 28.00
N LEU A 194 -7.48 7.23 28.55
CA LEU A 194 -8.61 7.71 27.77
C LEU A 194 -8.31 9.06 27.08
N ASN A 195 -7.55 9.93 27.74
CA ASN A 195 -7.18 11.25 27.22
C ASN A 195 -6.17 11.21 26.06
N ASN A 196 -5.64 10.04 25.71
CA ASN A 196 -4.82 9.87 24.49
C ASN A 196 -5.68 9.81 23.21
N PHE A 197 -7.00 9.77 23.34
CA PHE A 197 -7.95 9.69 22.23
C PHE A 197 -8.85 10.93 22.20
N SER A 198 -9.32 11.29 21.00
CA SER A 198 -10.20 12.44 20.79
C SER A 198 -11.39 12.07 19.88
N PRO A 199 -12.63 12.10 20.37
CA PRO A 199 -13.01 12.35 21.78
C PRO A 199 -12.55 11.21 22.71
N PRO A 200 -12.38 11.46 24.03
CA PRO A 200 -12.06 10.41 24.97
C PRO A 200 -13.15 9.32 25.01
N PRO A 201 -12.82 8.03 24.85
CA PRO A 201 -13.77 6.93 24.90
C PRO A 201 -14.17 6.62 26.35
N GLU A 202 -15.21 5.78 26.51
CA GLU A 202 -15.64 5.30 27.85
C GLU A 202 -14.65 4.30 28.47
N LYS A 203 -13.96 3.53 27.63
CA LYS A 203 -12.95 2.54 28.00
C LYS A 203 -11.94 2.34 26.87
N VAL A 204 -10.78 1.81 27.24
CA VAL A 204 -9.78 1.29 26.30
C VAL A 204 -9.51 -0.18 26.61
N ALA A 205 -9.05 -0.92 25.62
CA ALA A 205 -8.59 -2.29 25.78
C ALA A 205 -7.24 -2.50 25.08
N ARG A 206 -6.52 -3.53 25.52
CA ARG A 206 -5.34 -4.06 24.83
C ARG A 206 -5.27 -5.56 25.02
N LEU A 207 -4.57 -6.25 24.12
CA LEU A 207 -4.20 -7.64 24.37
C LEU A 207 -3.28 -7.71 25.59
N LYS A 208 -3.32 -8.81 26.34
CA LYS A 208 -2.27 -9.07 27.32
C LYS A 208 -0.93 -9.22 26.60
N ASP A 209 0.15 -8.79 27.25
CA ASP A 209 1.45 -8.71 26.61
C ASP A 209 1.94 -10.08 26.10
N ASP A 210 1.77 -11.15 26.90
CA ASP A 210 2.11 -12.52 26.51
C ASP A 210 1.27 -13.07 25.35
N VAL A 211 0.00 -12.67 25.30
CA VAL A 211 -0.92 -13.02 24.22
C VAL A 211 -0.49 -12.33 22.93
N ALA A 212 -0.25 -11.01 22.95
CA ALA A 212 0.17 -10.23 21.79
C ALA A 212 1.49 -10.74 21.21
N GLU A 213 2.51 -10.94 22.05
CA GLU A 213 3.82 -11.44 21.65
C GLU A 213 3.74 -12.81 20.96
N SER A 214 2.85 -13.69 21.44
CA SER A 214 2.71 -15.05 20.90
C SER A 214 2.19 -15.11 19.46
N ILE A 215 1.55 -14.03 18.99
CA ILE A 215 0.96 -13.91 17.65
C ILE A 215 1.60 -12.79 16.82
N GLY A 216 2.74 -12.25 17.26
CA GLY A 216 3.50 -11.25 16.51
C GLY A 216 2.92 -9.84 16.55
N LEU A 217 2.15 -9.50 17.58
CA LEU A 217 1.60 -8.15 17.75
C LEU A 217 2.28 -7.43 18.91
N VAL A 218 2.26 -6.11 18.87
CA VAL A 218 2.66 -5.22 19.96
C VAL A 218 1.42 -4.78 20.71
N SER A 219 1.38 -5.10 22.00
CA SER A 219 0.32 -4.73 22.92
C SER A 219 0.22 -3.21 23.06
N SER A 220 -0.95 -2.65 22.75
CA SER A 220 -1.21 -1.20 22.85
C SER A 220 -2.66 -0.91 23.25
N TRP A 221 -2.86 0.14 24.07
CA TRP A 221 -4.20 0.58 24.43
C TRP A 221 -4.91 1.21 23.23
N THR A 222 -6.14 0.79 22.96
CA THR A 222 -6.97 1.27 21.86
C THR A 222 -8.45 1.24 22.24
N ILE A 223 -9.32 1.71 21.35
CA ILE A 223 -10.77 1.76 21.54
C ILE A 223 -11.39 0.41 21.13
N PRO A 224 -11.99 -0.35 22.07
CA PRO A 224 -12.67 -1.59 21.73
C PRO A 224 -14.11 -1.37 21.28
N SER A 225 -14.56 -2.25 20.39
CA SER A 225 -15.97 -2.47 20.05
C SER A 225 -16.37 -3.91 20.39
N ASN A 226 -17.67 -4.18 20.47
CA ASN A 226 -18.16 -5.55 20.62
C ASN A 226 -17.85 -6.34 19.34
N ALA A 227 -17.43 -7.59 19.48
CA ALA A 227 -17.23 -8.47 18.34
C ALA A 227 -18.58 -8.85 17.73
N GLU A 228 -18.68 -8.80 16.41
CA GLU A 228 -19.82 -9.29 15.64
C GLU A 228 -19.40 -10.53 14.81
N PRO A 229 -20.33 -11.41 14.44
CA PRO A 229 -20.03 -12.53 13.55
C PRO A 229 -19.49 -12.03 12.21
N ILE A 230 -18.46 -12.69 11.69
CA ILE A 230 -17.86 -12.36 10.39
C ILE A 230 -18.22 -13.41 9.35
N ASP A 231 -18.46 -12.96 8.12
CA ASP A 231 -18.60 -13.83 6.96
C ASP A 231 -17.20 -14.24 6.46
N LEU A 232 -16.99 -15.54 6.24
CA LEU A 232 -15.78 -16.11 5.67
C LEU A 232 -15.92 -16.28 4.15
N GLU A 233 -14.80 -16.38 3.45
CA GLU A 233 -14.77 -16.54 1.98
C GLU A 233 -15.52 -17.78 1.48
N ASP A 234 -15.60 -18.83 2.29
CA ASP A 234 -16.35 -20.05 1.99
C ASP A 234 -17.87 -19.90 2.18
N GLY A 235 -18.34 -18.70 2.52
CA GLY A 235 -19.74 -18.36 2.78
C GLY A 235 -20.25 -18.81 4.14
N THR A 236 -19.39 -19.33 5.02
CA THR A 236 -19.75 -19.65 6.40
C THR A 236 -19.60 -18.43 7.31
N LYS A 237 -20.30 -18.45 8.45
CA LYS A 237 -20.18 -17.42 9.48
C LYS A 237 -19.31 -17.92 10.63
N LYS A 238 -18.31 -17.12 11.01
CA LYS A 238 -17.54 -17.33 12.22
C LYS A 238 -18.18 -16.55 13.36
N GLU A 239 -18.68 -17.30 14.33
CA GLU A 239 -19.24 -16.78 15.58
C GLU A 239 -18.13 -16.62 16.63
N PHE A 240 -18.31 -15.67 17.54
CA PHE A 240 -17.39 -15.41 18.66
C PHE A 240 -18.11 -15.57 20.00
N PRO A 241 -17.42 -16.03 21.06
CA PRO A 241 -18.01 -16.11 22.40
C PRO A 241 -18.55 -14.78 22.90
N GLU A 242 -19.60 -14.83 23.71
CA GLU A 242 -20.16 -13.65 24.37
C GLU A 242 -19.08 -12.91 25.18
N GLY A 243 -19.03 -11.58 25.05
CA GLY A 243 -18.02 -10.73 25.68
C GLY A 243 -16.71 -10.61 24.91
N SER A 244 -16.59 -11.22 23.72
CA SER A 244 -15.48 -10.96 22.82
C SER A 244 -15.52 -9.52 22.30
N VAL A 245 -14.33 -8.94 22.13
CA VAL A 245 -14.16 -7.56 21.65
C VAL A 245 -13.31 -7.52 20.39
N VAL A 246 -13.54 -6.51 19.56
CA VAL A 246 -12.74 -6.21 18.37
C VAL A 246 -12.02 -4.88 18.56
N PHE A 247 -10.72 -4.85 18.26
CA PHE A 247 -9.89 -3.65 18.38
C PHE A 247 -8.59 -3.76 17.56
N GLN A 248 -7.86 -2.65 17.41
CA GLN A 248 -6.59 -2.60 16.67
C GLN A 248 -5.38 -2.82 17.59
N GLN A 249 -4.41 -3.63 17.15
CA GLN A 249 -3.07 -3.71 17.74
C GLN A 249 -2.04 -3.42 16.66
N LYS A 250 -0.76 -3.18 17.02
CA LYS A 250 0.27 -2.96 16.01
C LYS A 250 0.93 -4.29 15.63
N TYR A 251 1.27 -4.45 14.36
CA TYR A 251 2.15 -5.54 13.95
C TYR A 251 3.55 -5.38 14.57
N ASN A 252 4.21 -6.49 14.88
CA ASN A 252 5.64 -6.52 15.18
C ASN A 252 6.41 -6.93 13.91
N PRO A 253 7.08 -6.01 13.20
CA PRO A 253 7.81 -6.33 11.97
C PRO A 253 8.96 -7.34 12.16
N GLU A 254 9.48 -7.48 13.38
CA GLU A 254 10.56 -8.42 13.72
C GLU A 254 10.07 -9.82 14.07
N PHE A 255 8.76 -10.02 14.23
CA PHE A 255 8.22 -11.35 14.44
C PHE A 255 8.54 -12.25 13.24
N PRO A 256 8.81 -13.55 13.44
CA PRO A 256 9.07 -14.49 12.35
C PRO A 256 7.77 -14.83 11.60
N TRP A 257 7.24 -13.83 10.90
CA TRP A 257 6.08 -13.99 10.03
C TRP A 257 6.33 -15.10 9.02
N PRO A 258 5.29 -15.88 8.68
CA PRO A 258 5.37 -16.80 7.56
C PRO A 258 5.93 -16.04 6.35
N ALA A 259 6.91 -16.64 5.67
CA ALA A 259 7.24 -16.16 4.34
C ALA A 259 5.99 -16.41 3.50
N ASP A 260 5.27 -15.34 3.14
CA ASP A 260 4.16 -15.49 2.21
C ASP A 260 4.67 -16.18 0.95
N SER A 261 3.96 -17.26 0.60
CA SER A 261 4.08 -17.96 -0.66
C SER A 261 3.60 -17.04 -1.78
N LEU A 262 4.49 -16.16 -2.24
CA LEU A 262 4.34 -15.44 -3.51
C LEU A 262 4.21 -16.44 -4.68
#